data_AF-A0A7D3XCP6-F1
#
_entry.id   AF-A0A7D3XCP6-F1
#
_cell.length_a   1.000
_cell.length_b   1.000
_cell.length_c   1.000
_cell.angle_alpha   90.00
_cell.angle_beta   90.00
_cell.angle_gamma   90.00
#
_symmetry.space_group_name_H-M   'P 1'
#
loop_
_entity.id
_entity.type
_entity.pdbx_description
1 polymer ?
#
loop_
_entity_poly.entity_id
_entity_poly.type
_entity_poly.pdbx_seq_one_letter_code
_entity_poly.pdbx_strand_id
1 'polypeptide(L)'
;MPDMLPDILEEDAMVISDSFSGSAKIAARYQAFRVNHSKQYADGWISTNHAESFFSRLRRFELGTHHKIAGPYTLYYANDACWREDHRRNSNGEKYAQVLTLAGRYPVSRLWKGYWQRRKDAA
;
A
#
# COMPACT_ATOMS: atom_id res chain seq x y z
N MET A 1 -12.22 15.13 -12.41
CA MET A 1 -10.92 14.44 -12.34
C MET A 1 -10.62 13.94 -13.74
N PRO A 2 -9.46 14.27 -14.33
CA PRO A 2 -9.01 13.59 -15.56
C PRO A 2 -8.97 12.08 -15.33
N ASP A 3 -9.24 11.29 -16.36
CA ASP A 3 -9.20 9.82 -16.29
C ASP A 3 -7.74 9.37 -16.18
N MET A 4 -7.28 9.24 -14.94
CA MET A 4 -5.91 8.87 -14.56
C MET A 4 -5.68 7.35 -14.55
N LEU A 5 -6.73 6.55 -14.75
CA LEU A 5 -6.62 5.09 -14.73
C LEU A 5 -5.63 4.53 -15.77
N PRO A 6 -5.55 5.07 -17.00
CA PRO A 6 -4.61 4.55 -18.01
C PRO A 6 -3.15 4.81 -17.68
N ASP A 7 -2.86 5.82 -16.85
CA ASP A 7 -1.50 6.14 -16.43
C ASP A 7 -1.02 5.22 -15.29
N ILE A 8 -1.94 4.47 -14.66
CA ILE A 8 -1.69 3.72 -13.43
C ILE A 8 -1.96 2.22 -13.61
N LEU A 9 -2.89 1.84 -14.49
CA LEU A 9 -3.32 0.46 -14.71
C LEU A 9 -2.91 -0.02 -16.11
N GLU A 10 -2.41 -1.25 -16.17
CA GLU A 10 -2.21 -1.99 -17.41
C GLU A 10 -3.56 -2.23 -18.13
N GLU A 11 -3.54 -2.32 -19.47
CA GLU A 11 -4.78 -2.39 -20.28
C GLU A 11 -5.67 -3.59 -19.95
N ASP A 12 -5.07 -4.71 -19.55
CA ASP A 12 -5.74 -5.96 -19.18
C ASP A 12 -5.96 -6.08 -17.66
N ALA A 13 -5.73 -5.00 -16.90
CA ALA A 13 -5.93 -5.02 -15.47
C ALA A 13 -7.38 -5.36 -15.09
N MET A 14 -7.50 -6.28 -14.14
CA MET A 14 -8.76 -6.59 -13.48
C MET A 14 -8.96 -5.67 -12.27
N VAL A 15 -10.09 -4.96 -12.23
CA VAL A 15 -10.40 -4.01 -11.16
C VAL A 15 -11.55 -4.52 -10.30
N ILE A 16 -11.32 -4.65 -9.00
CA ILE A 16 -12.36 -4.99 -8.03
C ILE A 16 -12.66 -3.76 -7.18
N SER A 17 -13.94 -3.36 -7.12
CA SER A 17 -14.38 -2.26 -6.27
C SER A 17 -15.50 -2.69 -5.32
N ASP A 18 -15.79 -1.83 -4.37
CA ASP A 18 -17.02 -1.92 -3.59
C ASP A 18 -18.23 -1.40 -4.41
N SER A 19 -19.34 -1.20 -3.74
CA SER A 19 -20.57 -0.67 -4.32
C SER A 19 -20.61 0.86 -4.48
N PHE A 20 -19.46 1.54 -4.45
CA PHE A 20 -19.38 2.98 -4.73
C PHE A 20 -19.85 3.30 -6.16
N SER A 21 -20.76 4.27 -6.32
CA SER A 21 -21.39 4.56 -7.62
C SER A 21 -20.41 5.05 -8.69
N GLY A 22 -19.32 5.72 -8.28
CA GLY A 22 -18.31 6.22 -9.21
C GLY A 22 -17.50 5.13 -9.92
N SER A 23 -17.45 3.91 -9.38
CA SER A 23 -16.69 2.81 -9.99
C SER A 23 -17.40 2.19 -11.20
N ALA A 24 -18.67 2.51 -11.44
CA ALA A 24 -19.43 1.99 -12.59
C ALA A 24 -18.77 2.32 -13.94
N LYS A 25 -18.06 3.46 -14.02
CA LYS A 25 -17.37 3.89 -15.25
C LYS A 25 -16.14 3.04 -15.59
N ILE A 26 -15.57 2.33 -14.61
CA ILE A 26 -14.36 1.50 -14.79
C ILE A 26 -14.66 0.33 -15.73
N ALA A 27 -15.87 -0.23 -15.65
CA ALA A 27 -16.34 -1.32 -16.50
C ALA A 27 -16.40 -0.97 -18.00
N ALA A 28 -16.32 0.33 -18.35
CA ALA A 28 -16.26 0.75 -19.74
C ALA A 28 -14.91 0.47 -20.40
N ARG A 29 -13.84 0.26 -19.62
CA ARG A 29 -12.46 0.12 -20.12
C ARG A 29 -11.73 -1.11 -19.58
N TYR A 30 -12.03 -1.53 -18.36
CA TYR A 30 -11.34 -2.63 -17.68
C TYR A 30 -12.30 -3.75 -17.31
N GLN A 31 -11.78 -4.95 -17.12
CA GLN A 31 -12.55 -6.04 -16.53
C GLN A 31 -12.85 -5.72 -15.07
N ALA A 32 -14.06 -5.23 -14.80
CA ALA A 32 -14.43 -4.68 -13.50
C ALA A 32 -15.48 -5.54 -12.77
N PHE A 33 -15.19 -5.85 -11.50
CA PHE A 33 -16.09 -6.57 -10.60
C PHE A 33 -16.46 -5.70 -9.39
N ARG A 34 -17.66 -5.89 -8.86
CA ARG A 34 -18.15 -5.11 -7.72
C ARG A 34 -18.69 -6.03 -6.64
N VAL A 35 -18.22 -5.83 -5.40
CA VAL A 35 -18.78 -6.48 -4.23
C VAL A 35 -19.79 -5.56 -3.53
N ASN A 36 -20.94 -6.12 -3.15
CA ASN A 36 -21.95 -5.42 -2.39
C ASN A 36 -21.94 -5.84 -0.93
N HIS A 37 -21.23 -5.07 -0.11
CA HIS A 37 -21.06 -5.29 1.33
C HIS A 37 -22.35 -5.20 2.15
N SER A 38 -23.45 -4.68 1.59
CA SER A 38 -24.77 -4.77 2.25
C SER A 38 -25.41 -6.16 2.11
N LYS A 39 -24.92 -6.98 1.18
CA LYS A 39 -25.44 -8.34 0.90
C LYS A 39 -24.44 -9.43 1.23
N GLN A 40 -23.15 -9.21 0.92
CA GLN A 40 -22.10 -10.22 1.05
C GLN A 40 -20.75 -9.56 1.31
N TYR A 41 -19.92 -10.22 2.11
CA TYR A 41 -18.57 -9.76 2.43
C TYR A 41 -17.56 -10.00 1.30
N ALA A 42 -17.78 -11.06 0.51
CA ALA A 42 -17.01 -11.41 -0.68
C ALA A 42 -17.89 -12.27 -1.59
N ASP A 43 -17.55 -12.32 -2.89
CA ASP A 43 -18.17 -13.19 -3.87
C ASP A 43 -17.10 -14.10 -4.50
N GLY A 44 -16.87 -15.26 -3.88
CA GLY A 44 -15.74 -16.11 -4.21
C GLY A 44 -14.40 -15.37 -4.07
N TRP A 45 -13.72 -15.13 -5.19
CA TRP A 45 -12.46 -14.39 -5.25
C TRP A 45 -12.64 -12.87 -5.42
N ILE A 46 -13.87 -12.41 -5.69
CA ILE A 46 -14.18 -10.98 -5.84
C ILE A 46 -14.36 -10.37 -4.45
N SER A 47 -13.37 -9.60 -4.01
CA SER A 47 -13.39 -8.94 -2.71
C SER A 47 -12.48 -7.71 -2.66
N THR A 48 -12.85 -6.72 -1.85
CA THR A 48 -12.03 -5.54 -1.52
C THR A 48 -11.24 -5.70 -0.22
N ASN A 49 -11.32 -6.87 0.42
CA ASN A 49 -10.71 -7.13 1.73
C ASN A 49 -9.21 -6.85 1.76
N HIS A 50 -8.49 -7.11 0.66
CA HIS A 50 -7.06 -6.82 0.57
C HIS A 50 -6.77 -5.33 0.74
N ALA A 51 -7.52 -4.47 0.05
CA ALA A 51 -7.38 -3.02 0.16
C ALA A 51 -7.80 -2.52 1.55
N GLU A 52 -8.93 -2.99 2.08
CA GLU A 52 -9.41 -2.63 3.41
C GLU A 52 -8.42 -3.04 4.53
N SER A 53 -7.83 -4.23 4.39
CA SER A 53 -6.81 -4.76 5.30
C SER A 53 -5.53 -3.93 5.26
N PHE A 54 -5.11 -3.51 4.07
CA PHE A 54 -3.97 -2.61 3.89
C PHE A 54 -4.22 -1.25 4.54
N PHE A 55 -5.35 -0.59 4.24
CA PHE A 55 -5.69 0.71 4.83
C PHE A 55 -5.80 0.65 6.35
N SER A 56 -6.37 -0.43 6.89
CA SER A 56 -6.45 -0.65 8.34
C SER A 56 -5.07 -0.73 8.99
N ARG A 57 -4.09 -1.35 8.34
CA ARG A 57 -2.71 -1.41 8.86
C ARG A 57 -1.98 -0.09 8.74
N LEU A 58 -2.13 0.60 7.61
CA LEU A 58 -1.55 1.93 7.44
C LEU A 58 -2.07 2.90 8.51
N ARG A 59 -3.37 2.83 8.84
CA ARG A 59 -3.96 3.61 9.93
C ARG A 59 -3.39 3.24 11.30
N ARG A 60 -3.15 1.96 11.58
CA ARG A 60 -2.47 1.54 12.83
C ARG A 60 -1.02 2.01 12.89
N PHE A 61 -0.33 2.07 11.75
CA PHE A 61 1.04 2.58 11.68
C PHE A 61 1.09 4.06 12.05
N GLU A 62 0.14 4.84 11.54
CA GLU A 62 -0.03 6.25 11.87
C GLU A 62 -0.36 6.47 13.35
N LEU A 63 -1.25 5.65 13.92
CA LEU A 63 -1.76 5.85 15.28
C LEU A 63 -0.87 5.27 16.40
N GLY A 64 -0.13 4.19 16.14
CA GLY A 64 0.52 3.42 17.21
C GLY A 64 1.94 2.94 16.94
N THR A 65 2.35 2.73 15.69
CA THR A 65 3.70 2.24 15.39
C THR A 65 4.71 3.38 15.24
N HIS A 66 4.31 4.45 14.58
CA HIS A 66 5.17 5.61 14.36
C HIS A 66 4.66 6.79 15.17
N HIS A 67 5.58 7.51 15.82
CA HIS A 67 5.23 8.75 16.52
C HIS A 67 4.64 9.81 15.56
N LYS A 68 5.13 9.85 14.32
CA LYS A 68 4.63 10.76 13.27
C LYS A 68 5.05 10.25 11.90
N ILE A 69 4.09 10.18 10.98
CA ILE A 69 4.34 10.04 9.55
C ILE A 69 4.33 11.45 8.96
N ALA A 70 5.50 11.96 8.58
CA ALA A 70 5.58 13.27 7.92
C ALA A 70 5.20 13.13 6.43
N GLY A 71 4.41 14.09 5.93
CA GLY A 71 3.86 14.09 4.57
C GLY A 71 4.85 13.73 3.45
N PRO A 72 6.09 14.29 3.43
CA PRO A 72 7.09 13.95 2.42
C PRO A 72 7.48 12.46 2.38
N TYR A 73 7.24 11.72 3.46
CA TYR A 73 7.61 10.32 3.60
C TYR A 73 6.43 9.35 3.56
N THR A 74 5.20 9.84 3.40
CA THR A 74 3.99 9.01 3.48
C THR A 74 4.04 7.81 2.54
N LEU A 75 4.51 8.00 1.30
CA LEU A 75 4.63 6.91 0.33
C LEU A 75 5.61 5.81 0.80
N TYR A 76 6.71 6.18 1.47
CA TYR A 76 7.67 5.18 1.96
C TYR A 76 7.13 4.39 3.15
N TYR A 77 6.35 5.04 4.03
CA TYR A 77 5.63 4.33 5.10
C TYR A 77 4.53 3.42 4.54
N ALA A 78 3.84 3.85 3.47
CA ALA A 78 2.89 3.01 2.76
C ALA A 78 3.57 1.78 2.13
N ASN A 79 4.77 1.95 1.55
CA ASN A 79 5.56 0.85 1.01
C ASN A 79 6.00 -0.14 2.10
N ASP A 80 6.42 0.34 3.29
CA ASP A 80 6.73 -0.54 4.44
C ASP A 80 5.48 -1.31 4.91
N ALA A 81 4.33 -0.63 4.99
CA ALA A 81 3.06 -1.27 5.33
C ALA A 81 2.66 -2.35 4.32
N CYS A 82 2.89 -2.10 3.02
CA CYS A 82 2.63 -3.04 1.93
C CYS A 82 3.53 -4.28 2.07
N TRP A 83 4.85 -4.07 2.20
CA TRP A 83 5.81 -5.16 2.38
C TRP A 83 5.46 -6.03 3.60
N ARG A 84 5.15 -5.40 4.74
CA ARG A 84 4.75 -6.14 5.94
C ARG A 84 3.46 -6.93 5.74
N GLU A 85 2.56 -6.45 4.89
CA GLU A 85 1.31 -7.14 4.63
C GLU A 85 1.49 -8.39 3.78
N ASP A 86 2.24 -8.26 2.68
CA ASP A 86 2.57 -9.38 1.80
C ASP A 86 3.33 -10.47 2.54
N HIS A 87 4.21 -10.08 3.47
CA HIS A 87 5.06 -11.01 4.21
C HIS A 87 4.49 -11.37 5.58
N ARG A 88 3.23 -11.02 5.90
CA ARG A 88 2.69 -11.18 7.26
C ARG A 88 2.74 -12.62 7.79
N ARG A 89 2.64 -13.60 6.89
CA ARG A 89 2.65 -15.04 7.20
C ARG A 89 4.06 -15.64 7.29
N ASN A 90 5.08 -14.91 6.86
CA ASN A 90 6.45 -15.37 6.95
C ASN A 90 6.91 -15.34 8.41
N SER A 91 7.73 -16.32 8.79
CA SER A 91 8.41 -16.34 10.07
C SER A 91 9.31 -15.11 10.24
N ASN A 92 9.63 -14.78 11.49
CA ASN A 92 10.54 -13.67 11.77
C ASN A 92 11.95 -13.92 11.17
N GLY A 93 12.38 -15.18 11.11
CA GLY A 93 13.66 -15.56 10.49
C GLY A 93 13.69 -15.29 9.00
N GLU A 94 12.63 -15.65 8.27
CA GLU A 94 12.51 -15.37 6.83
C GLU A 94 12.50 -13.87 6.54
N LYS A 95 11.72 -13.10 7.31
CA LYS A 95 11.67 -11.64 7.20
C LYS A 95 13.05 -11.02 7.44
N TYR A 96 13.76 -11.47 8.47
CA TYR A 96 15.10 -10.99 8.79
C TYR A 96 16.09 -11.27 7.65
N ALA A 97 16.13 -12.52 7.17
CA ALA A 97 17.01 -12.91 6.07
C ALA A 97 16.72 -12.11 4.79
N GLN A 98 15.45 -11.86 4.49
CA GLN A 98 15.05 -11.07 3.33
C GLN A 98 15.48 -9.61 3.45
N VAL A 99 15.23 -8.96 4.58
CA VAL A 99 15.66 -7.57 4.81
C VAL A 99 17.19 -7.46 4.73
N LEU A 100 17.93 -8.40 5.32
CA LEU A 100 19.39 -8.43 5.25
C LEU A 100 19.88 -8.56 3.81
N THR A 101 19.26 -9.43 3.02
CA THR A 101 19.58 -9.62 1.61
C THR A 101 19.32 -8.35 0.80
N LEU A 102 18.17 -7.69 1.02
CA LEU A 102 17.84 -6.44 0.35
C LEU A 102 18.80 -5.31 0.75
N ALA A 103 19.15 -5.20 2.03
CA ALA A 103 20.10 -4.21 2.52
C ALA A 103 21.50 -4.40 1.92
N GLY A 104 21.94 -5.63 1.69
CA GLY A 104 23.22 -5.93 1.04
C GLY A 104 23.23 -5.73 -0.48
N ARG A 105 22.05 -5.79 -1.13
CA ARG A 105 21.93 -5.73 -2.60
C ARG A 105 21.70 -4.32 -3.14
N TYR A 106 21.01 -3.47 -2.39
CA TYR A 106 20.60 -2.15 -2.86
C TYR A 106 21.50 -1.03 -2.30
N PRO A 107 21.75 0.04 -3.07
CA PRO A 107 22.53 1.18 -2.59
C PRO A 107 21.80 1.93 -1.47
N VAL A 108 22.56 2.73 -0.73
CA VAL A 108 22.02 3.58 0.35
C VAL A 108 20.86 4.44 -0.18
N SER A 109 19.72 4.38 0.51
CA SER A 109 18.55 5.18 0.16
C SER A 109 18.86 6.68 0.22
N ARG A 110 18.68 7.38 -0.90
CA ARG A 110 18.86 8.85 -0.97
C ARG A 110 17.82 9.63 -0.17
N LEU A 111 16.72 8.99 0.18
CA LEU A 111 15.60 9.58 0.88
C LEU A 111 15.77 9.47 2.40
N TRP A 112 16.25 8.32 2.85
CA TRP A 112 16.47 8.04 4.27
C TRP A 112 17.90 8.35 4.74
N LYS A 113 18.86 8.48 3.82
CA LYS A 113 20.23 8.88 4.16
C LYS A 113 20.22 10.21 4.90
N GLY A 114 20.83 10.22 6.07
CA GLY A 114 20.93 11.43 6.89
C GLY A 114 19.62 11.82 7.61
N TYR A 115 18.54 11.04 7.51
CA TYR A 115 17.29 11.34 8.22
C TYR A 115 17.49 11.54 9.73
N TRP A 116 18.39 10.74 10.32
CA TRP A 116 18.75 10.79 11.74
C TRP A 116 19.79 11.88 12.07
N GLN A 117 20.47 12.41 11.07
CA GLN A 117 21.40 13.52 11.23
C GLN A 117 20.56 14.80 11.28
N ARG A 118 20.15 15.21 12.49
CA ARG A 118 19.47 16.51 12.71
C ARG A 118 20.17 17.59 11.89
N ARG A 119 19.40 18.47 11.22
CA ARG A 119 19.97 19.65 10.55
C ARG A 119 20.88 20.38 11.53
N LYS A 120 22.13 20.64 11.14
CA LYS A 120 23.06 21.50 11.89
C LYS A 120 22.77 22.99 11.65
N ASP A 121 21.50 23.36 11.51
CA ASP A 121 21.11 24.74 11.28
C ASP A 121 20.40 25.26 12.53
N ALA A 122 21.00 26.31 13.11
CA ALA A 122 20.68 27.04 14.34
C ALA A 122 21.34 26.51 15.63
N ALA A 123 22.59 26.91 15.83
CA ALA A 123 23.07 27.45 17.11
C ALA A 123 23.25 28.96 16.93
#